data_AF-A0A3D2K869-F1
#
_entry.id   AF-A0A3D2K869-F1
#
_cell.length_a   1.000
_cell.length_b   1.000
_cell.length_c   1.000
_cell.angle_alpha   90.00
_cell.angle_beta   90.00
_cell.angle_gamma   90.00
#
_symmetry.space_group_name_H-M   'P 1'
#
loop_
_entity.id
_entity.type
_entity.pdbx_description
1 polymer ?
#
loop_
_entity_poly.entity_id
_entity_poly.type
_entity_poly.pdbx_seq_one_letter_code
_entity_poly.pdbx_strand_id
1 'polypeptide(L)'
;MTTELLDWVKKVTIEAVQEGKIPIGMMHFPLLQHFGPLVQAENGAVNDPDTRAVADVLANAGMKFIFTGHIHIQDDALYTTRSGNKILDINSASLCNYPTPVRYFRAKGDTAYVRTWNMNSEKEEYLPSYLSQEEKDALLADFTAYSVAYLDGSMLAKIKNKIDMDMVYKILSKLGVKKNGQNDAQVTSLAEDVYNDVILKFLKLPLYEKDANGGLSVESAAKAYGVVIPQSDYTDVFNLAMSFVASMYGGDESCVALHTRVVLLKYSIYTALKVIDDFDLFAKIRQINPNFAEIDLSASLSDLYRTGKLDLCNNNLLIGLVSSLKVSGLDSFKDLIGSANAYGALRQIKKLKVISALLPDGLELGFKPEDYIEADPDNQIGCILFADLLDDAIASFTTLGLTNDSLEKGSTYKYKKGVTDSAPGDNNLTINMTTMAYSTLK
;
A
#
# COMPACT_ATOMS: atom_id res chain seq x y z
N MET A 1 15.92 -0.74 22.60
CA MET A 1 16.06 0.01 23.88
C MET A 1 16.82 -0.87 24.86
N THR A 2 17.79 -0.37 25.64
CA THR A 2 18.49 -1.24 26.63
C THR A 2 17.61 -1.48 27.86
N THR A 3 17.78 -2.61 28.52
CA THR A 3 17.06 -2.95 29.76
C THR A 3 17.25 -1.90 30.83
N GLU A 4 18.47 -1.41 31.01
CA GLU A 4 18.81 -0.38 32.00
C GLU A 4 18.05 0.93 31.77
N LEU A 5 17.92 1.35 30.50
CA LEU A 5 17.15 2.53 30.15
C LEU A 5 15.66 2.30 30.41
N LEU A 6 15.12 1.13 30.03
CA LEU A 6 13.71 0.80 30.24
C LEU A 6 13.35 0.75 31.73
N ASP A 7 14.20 0.16 32.57
CA ASP A 7 14.00 0.09 34.02
C ASP A 7 14.03 1.48 34.66
N TRP A 8 14.93 2.35 34.19
CA TRP A 8 14.98 3.74 34.62
C TRP A 8 13.71 4.51 34.21
N VAL A 9 13.27 4.40 32.94
CA VAL A 9 12.04 5.05 32.46
C VAL A 9 10.83 4.56 33.24
N LYS A 10 10.73 3.26 33.50
CA LYS A 10 9.68 2.65 34.32
C LYS A 10 9.64 3.29 35.72
N LYS A 11 10.80 3.37 36.39
CA LYS A 11 10.91 3.96 37.72
C LYS A 11 10.44 5.41 37.74
N VAL A 12 10.95 6.25 36.85
CA VAL A 12 10.61 7.68 36.79
C VAL A 12 9.13 7.88 36.43
N THR A 13 8.57 7.02 35.59
CA THR A 13 7.13 7.05 35.25
C THR A 13 6.28 6.77 36.48
N ILE A 14 6.62 5.74 37.27
CA ILE A 14 5.90 5.40 38.51
C ILE A 14 5.98 6.55 39.51
N GLU A 15 7.15 7.14 39.71
CA GLU A 15 7.34 8.30 40.61
C GLU A 15 6.48 9.49 40.19
N ALA A 16 6.48 9.84 38.89
CA ALA A 16 5.66 10.92 38.37
C ALA A 16 4.15 10.67 38.56
N VAL A 17 3.68 9.45 38.34
CA VAL A 17 2.28 9.06 38.59
C VAL A 17 1.94 9.18 40.07
N GLN A 18 2.81 8.73 40.97
CA GLN A 18 2.63 8.85 42.43
C GLN A 18 2.56 10.31 42.89
N GLU A 19 3.23 11.22 42.19
CA GLU A 19 3.16 12.67 42.41
C GLU A 19 1.95 13.35 41.74
N GLY A 20 1.06 12.59 41.10
CA GLY A 20 -0.13 13.12 40.42
C GLY A 20 0.18 13.83 39.09
N LYS A 21 1.34 13.57 38.49
CA LYS A 21 1.73 14.09 37.17
C LYS A 21 1.25 13.16 36.06
N ILE A 22 1.26 13.67 34.82
CA ILE A 22 0.98 12.90 33.61
C ILE A 22 2.32 12.69 32.88
N PRO A 23 2.92 11.49 32.94
CA PRO A 23 4.13 11.18 32.20
C PRO A 23 3.84 11.19 30.69
N ILE A 24 4.72 11.83 29.93
CA ILE A 24 4.69 11.85 28.46
C ILE A 24 6.02 11.28 27.98
N GLY A 25 5.99 10.18 27.24
CA GLY A 25 7.17 9.62 26.59
C GLY A 25 7.45 10.32 25.26
N MET A 26 8.72 10.31 24.85
CA MET A 26 9.13 10.67 23.49
C MET A 26 10.23 9.72 23.03
N MET A 27 10.14 9.20 21.82
CA MET A 27 11.19 8.40 21.19
C MET A 27 11.20 8.62 19.68
N HIS A 28 12.31 8.30 19.00
CA HIS A 28 12.40 8.56 17.55
C HIS A 28 11.60 7.55 16.73
N PHE A 29 11.78 6.26 17.00
CA PHE A 29 11.09 5.17 16.30
C PHE A 29 9.69 4.95 16.87
N PRO A 30 8.74 4.42 16.09
CA PRO A 30 7.45 4.04 16.64
C PRO A 30 7.56 2.95 17.71
N LEU A 31 6.72 3.05 18.74
CA LEU A 31 6.56 2.03 19.76
C LEU A 31 5.57 0.96 19.31
N LEU A 32 4.54 1.36 18.56
CA LEU A 32 3.50 0.48 18.05
C LEU A 32 3.57 0.40 16.53
N GLN A 33 2.87 -0.60 15.98
CA GLN A 33 2.68 -0.73 14.55
C GLN A 33 1.64 0.29 14.07
N HIS A 34 2.03 1.16 13.14
CA HIS A 34 1.16 2.18 12.53
C HIS A 34 0.70 1.79 11.11
N PHE A 35 1.08 0.61 10.62
CA PHE A 35 0.81 0.16 9.24
C PHE A 35 0.15 -1.21 9.17
N GLY A 36 -0.64 -1.44 8.11
CA GLY A 36 -1.04 -2.80 7.73
C GLY A 36 0.19 -3.65 7.37
N PRO A 37 0.08 -5.00 7.41
CA PRO A 37 1.21 -5.91 7.20
C PRO A 37 2.00 -5.66 5.91
N LEU A 38 1.32 -5.30 4.82
CA LEU A 38 1.95 -5.03 3.52
C LEU A 38 2.92 -3.84 3.53
N VAL A 39 2.51 -2.73 4.14
CA VAL A 39 3.34 -1.52 4.23
C VAL A 39 4.41 -1.71 5.30
N GLN A 40 4.11 -2.48 6.34
CA GLN A 40 5.03 -2.82 7.41
C GLN A 40 6.22 -3.67 6.91
N ALA A 41 5.99 -4.60 5.98
CA ALA A 41 7.04 -5.43 5.39
C ALA A 41 8.12 -4.60 4.66
N GLU A 42 7.73 -3.48 4.05
CA GLU A 42 8.66 -2.56 3.36
C GLU A 42 9.39 -1.62 4.33
N ASN A 43 8.85 -1.41 5.53
CA ASN A 43 9.41 -0.55 6.58
C ASN A 43 10.03 -1.39 7.70
N GLY A 44 11.21 -1.96 7.44
CA GLY A 44 11.96 -2.82 8.37
C GLY A 44 12.33 -2.21 9.74
N ALA A 45 11.93 -0.96 10.02
CA ALA A 45 12.20 -0.24 11.26
C ALA A 45 11.20 -0.51 12.41
N VAL A 46 10.05 -1.16 12.15
CA VAL A 46 8.99 -1.39 13.17
C VAL A 46 8.71 -2.89 13.42
N ASN A 47 9.57 -3.78 12.92
CA ASN A 47 9.43 -5.24 13.07
C ASN A 47 10.19 -5.81 14.27
N ASP A 48 10.45 -5.00 15.31
CA ASP A 48 11.15 -5.48 16.50
C ASP A 48 10.14 -6.09 17.50
N PRO A 49 10.17 -7.41 17.76
CA PRO A 49 9.30 -8.06 18.75
C PRO A 49 9.44 -7.50 20.17
N ASP A 50 10.52 -6.78 20.47
CA ASP A 50 10.74 -6.13 21.77
C ASP A 50 9.82 -4.92 22.01
N THR A 51 9.22 -4.36 20.96
CA THR A 51 8.37 -3.14 21.04
C THR A 51 7.11 -3.33 21.88
N ARG A 52 6.42 -4.48 21.74
CA ARG A 52 5.23 -4.78 22.58
C ARG A 52 5.61 -5.00 24.04
N ALA A 53 6.76 -5.60 24.31
CA ALA A 53 7.25 -5.77 25.68
C ALA A 53 7.57 -4.42 26.34
N VAL A 54 8.17 -3.50 25.58
CA VAL A 54 8.38 -2.11 26.02
C VAL A 54 7.04 -1.41 26.28
N ALA A 55 6.07 -1.54 25.36
CA ALA A 55 4.74 -0.96 25.52
C ALA A 55 4.02 -1.47 26.78
N ASP A 56 4.10 -2.77 27.06
CA ASP A 56 3.58 -3.36 28.29
C ASP A 56 4.23 -2.73 29.53
N VAL A 57 5.56 -2.58 29.56
CA VAL A 57 6.27 -1.99 30.70
C VAL A 57 5.85 -0.53 30.91
N LEU A 58 5.82 0.29 29.85
CA LEU A 58 5.50 1.71 29.94
C LEU A 58 4.04 1.94 30.32
N ALA A 59 3.10 1.25 29.68
CA ALA A 59 1.68 1.36 29.98
C ALA A 59 1.37 0.90 31.42
N ASN A 60 1.97 -0.21 31.87
CA ASN A 60 1.78 -0.70 33.24
C ASN A 60 2.46 0.18 34.29
N ALA A 61 3.49 0.94 33.92
CA ALA A 61 4.08 1.98 34.79
C ALA A 61 3.20 3.24 34.88
N GLY A 62 2.20 3.37 34.01
CA GLY A 62 1.25 4.49 33.99
C GLY A 62 1.55 5.57 32.94
N MET A 63 2.44 5.30 31.98
CA MET A 63 2.61 6.18 30.82
C MET A 63 1.42 6.03 29.87
N LYS A 64 0.68 7.12 29.63
CA LYS A 64 -0.53 7.12 28.79
C LYS A 64 -0.27 7.57 27.35
N PHE A 65 0.74 8.41 27.15
CA PHE A 65 1.06 9.03 25.88
C PHE A 65 2.54 8.89 25.57
N ILE A 66 2.86 8.50 24.35
CA ILE A 66 4.21 8.55 23.81
C ILE A 66 4.17 9.20 22.43
N PHE A 67 5.12 10.10 22.16
CA PHE A 67 5.28 10.76 20.86
C PHE A 67 6.42 10.11 20.10
N THR A 68 6.15 9.71 18.86
CA THR A 68 7.08 9.01 17.99
C THR A 68 7.16 9.63 16.59
N GLY A 69 8.07 9.12 15.75
CA GLY A 69 8.29 9.58 14.39
C GLY A 69 9.04 8.54 13.55
N HIS A 70 10.12 8.95 12.88
CA HIS A 70 10.98 8.11 12.02
C HIS A 70 10.34 7.62 10.71
N ILE A 71 9.11 7.11 10.75
CA ILE A 71 8.41 6.57 9.58
C ILE A 71 7.75 7.64 8.69
N HIS A 72 7.86 8.92 9.10
CA HIS A 72 7.41 10.10 8.37
C HIS A 72 5.92 10.12 8.03
N ILE A 73 5.10 9.31 8.69
CA ILE A 73 3.66 9.21 8.45
C ILE A 73 2.90 9.77 9.65
N GLN A 74 1.75 10.38 9.42
CA GLN A 74 0.92 10.88 10.50
C GLN A 74 0.03 9.76 11.03
N ASP A 75 0.11 9.31 12.29
CA ASP A 75 -0.81 8.25 12.76
C ASP A 75 -0.87 8.17 14.31
N ASP A 76 -1.99 7.71 14.87
CA ASP A 76 -2.18 7.52 16.31
C ASP A 76 -2.61 6.07 16.63
N ALA A 77 -1.73 5.29 17.27
CA ALA A 77 -1.97 3.87 17.58
C ALA A 77 -2.24 3.64 19.08
N LEU A 78 -3.32 2.92 19.40
CA LEU A 78 -3.69 2.58 20.78
C LEU A 78 -3.36 1.12 21.08
N TYR A 79 -2.72 0.87 22.22
CA TYR A 79 -2.47 -0.48 22.72
C TYR A 79 -3.02 -0.66 24.12
N THR A 80 -3.76 -1.76 24.34
CA THR A 80 -4.22 -2.21 25.65
C THR A 80 -3.39 -3.41 26.11
N THR A 81 -2.72 -3.29 27.25
CA THR A 81 -1.97 -4.40 27.86
C THR A 81 -2.93 -5.48 28.36
N ARG A 82 -2.41 -6.68 28.63
CA ARG A 82 -3.18 -7.76 29.29
C ARG A 82 -3.78 -7.35 30.64
N SER A 83 -3.17 -6.37 31.32
CA SER A 83 -3.65 -5.80 32.57
C SER A 83 -4.69 -4.69 32.37
N GLY A 84 -5.12 -4.44 31.14
CA GLY A 84 -6.11 -3.41 30.81
C GLY A 84 -5.58 -1.98 30.81
N ASN A 85 -4.27 -1.77 30.98
CA ASN A 85 -3.67 -0.43 30.91
C ASN A 85 -3.51 -0.04 29.44
N LYS A 86 -3.72 1.24 29.11
CA LYS A 86 -3.65 1.72 27.73
C LYS A 86 -2.51 2.71 27.53
N ILE A 87 -1.84 2.63 26.38
CA ILE A 87 -0.86 3.62 25.92
C ILE A 87 -1.20 4.04 24.49
N LEU A 88 -1.19 5.34 24.24
CA LEU A 88 -1.37 5.92 22.92
C LEU A 88 0.00 6.34 22.36
N ASP A 89 0.39 5.73 21.25
CA ASP A 89 1.53 6.12 20.43
C ASP A 89 1.10 7.13 19.38
N ILE A 90 1.60 8.35 19.48
CA ILE A 90 1.28 9.50 18.64
C ILE A 90 2.45 9.70 17.68
N ASN A 91 2.39 9.06 16.52
CA ASN A 91 3.44 9.10 15.52
C ASN A 91 3.25 10.32 14.61
N SER A 92 4.19 11.24 14.63
CA SER A 92 4.13 12.47 13.83
C SER A 92 4.80 12.28 12.48
N ALA A 93 4.13 12.73 11.40
CA ALA A 93 4.78 12.80 10.10
C ALA A 93 5.92 13.82 10.13
N SER A 94 6.82 13.75 9.16
CA SER A 94 7.93 14.68 9.11
C SER A 94 7.46 16.07 8.72
N LEU A 95 7.93 17.10 9.43
CA LEU A 95 7.71 18.50 9.07
C LEU A 95 8.28 18.84 7.68
N CYS A 96 9.29 18.11 7.20
CA CYS A 96 9.94 18.38 5.91
C CYS A 96 9.27 17.71 4.71
N ASN A 97 8.24 16.89 4.93
CA ASN A 97 7.49 16.23 3.87
C ASN A 97 6.02 16.52 4.02
N TYR A 98 5.26 16.43 2.92
CA TYR A 98 3.80 16.41 2.98
C TYR A 98 3.31 15.36 4.01
N PRO A 99 2.30 15.68 4.86
CA PRO A 99 1.47 16.89 4.87
C PRO A 99 1.99 18.03 5.77
N THR A 100 3.29 18.03 6.10
CA THR A 100 3.98 19.05 6.93
C THR A 100 3.28 19.33 8.28
N PRO A 101 3.02 18.28 9.09
CA PRO A 101 2.22 18.43 10.31
C PRO A 101 3.00 19.02 11.48
N VAL A 102 2.29 19.78 12.30
CA VAL A 102 2.66 20.20 13.65
C VAL A 102 1.59 19.69 14.61
N ARG A 103 2.00 18.92 15.62
CA ARG A 103 1.11 18.34 16.64
C ARG A 103 1.12 19.18 17.92
N TYR A 104 -0.06 19.60 18.38
CA TYR A 104 -0.26 20.28 19.66
C TYR A 104 -0.90 19.34 20.66
N PHE A 105 -0.29 19.21 21.84
CA PHE A 105 -0.83 18.42 22.94
C PHE A 105 -1.28 19.31 24.09
N ARG A 106 -2.44 19.00 24.67
CA ARG A 106 -2.93 19.61 25.90
C ARG A 106 -3.65 18.60 26.76
N ALA A 107 -3.24 18.46 28.02
CA ALA A 107 -4.00 17.75 29.04
C ALA A 107 -4.67 18.74 30.01
N LYS A 108 -5.93 18.51 30.36
CA LYS A 108 -6.68 19.28 31.36
C LYS A 108 -7.71 18.39 32.07
N GLY A 109 -7.61 18.27 33.39
CA GLY A 109 -8.46 17.38 34.16
C GLY A 109 -8.30 15.94 33.69
N ASP A 110 -9.40 15.27 33.40
CA ASP A 110 -9.40 13.90 32.87
C ASP A 110 -9.44 13.83 31.34
N THR A 111 -9.12 14.91 30.64
CA THR A 111 -9.17 14.97 29.18
C THR A 111 -7.83 15.39 28.59
N ALA A 112 -7.38 14.69 27.57
CA ALA A 112 -6.25 15.10 26.72
C ALA A 112 -6.74 15.42 25.30
N TYR A 113 -6.05 16.36 24.67
CA TYR A 113 -6.32 16.85 23.32
C TYR A 113 -5.03 16.76 22.52
N VAL A 114 -5.11 16.14 21.34
CA VAL A 114 -4.07 16.19 20.32
C VAL A 114 -4.67 16.90 19.11
N ARG A 115 -4.01 17.95 18.61
CA ARG A 115 -4.40 18.64 17.38
C ARG A 115 -3.29 18.54 16.38
N THR A 116 -3.60 18.10 15.16
CA THR A 116 -2.72 18.28 14.01
C THR A 116 -3.05 19.59 13.33
N TRP A 117 -2.03 20.35 13.03
CA TRP A 117 -2.08 21.47 12.11
C TRP A 117 -1.11 21.22 10.97
N ASN A 118 -1.61 21.16 9.74
CA ASN A 118 -0.77 20.99 8.56
C ASN A 118 -0.36 22.36 8.03
N MET A 119 0.93 22.60 7.88
CA MET A 119 1.42 23.86 7.34
C MET A 119 0.96 24.01 5.88
N ASN A 120 0.35 25.15 5.56
CA ASN A 120 -0.26 25.40 4.24
C ASN A 120 0.16 26.74 3.63
N SER A 121 1.09 27.45 4.27
CA SER A 121 1.66 28.70 3.77
C SER A 121 2.98 28.97 4.47
N GLU A 122 3.90 29.65 3.79
CA GLU A 122 5.15 30.13 4.38
C GLU A 122 5.40 31.59 3.97
N LYS A 123 6.23 32.31 4.74
CA LYS A 123 6.61 33.67 4.39
C LYS A 123 7.91 33.67 3.60
N GLU A 124 8.01 34.58 2.62
CA GLU A 124 9.22 34.73 1.80
C GLU A 124 10.49 34.95 2.64
N GLU A 125 10.38 35.71 3.75
CA GLU A 125 11.50 35.96 4.68
C GLU A 125 12.07 34.71 5.36
N TYR A 126 11.30 33.62 5.40
CA TYR A 126 11.72 32.33 5.98
C TYR A 126 12.22 31.34 4.91
N LEU A 127 12.11 31.68 3.63
CA LEU A 127 12.53 30.78 2.55
C LEU A 127 14.06 30.72 2.44
N PRO A 128 14.63 29.52 2.25
CA PRO A 128 16.07 29.38 2.08
C PRO A 128 16.59 30.17 0.86
N SER A 129 17.77 30.77 1.02
CA SER A 129 18.39 31.58 -0.03
C SER A 129 18.82 30.79 -1.27
N TYR A 130 18.89 29.46 -1.17
CA TYR A 130 19.27 28.57 -2.27
C TYR A 130 18.11 28.22 -3.22
N LEU A 131 16.86 28.54 -2.86
CA LEU A 131 15.72 28.32 -3.74
C LEU A 131 15.77 29.26 -4.94
N SER A 132 15.52 28.72 -6.12
CA SER A 132 15.29 29.51 -7.33
C SER A 132 14.05 30.39 -7.17
N GLN A 133 13.94 31.45 -7.99
CA GLN A 133 12.75 32.31 -7.97
C GLN A 133 11.49 31.51 -8.33
N GLU A 134 11.59 30.58 -9.27
CA GLU A 134 10.49 29.70 -9.69
C GLU A 134 10.00 28.81 -8.53
N GLU A 135 10.91 28.22 -7.76
CA GLU A 135 10.55 27.43 -6.56
C GLU A 135 9.91 28.29 -5.48
N LYS A 136 10.43 29.50 -5.25
CA LYS A 136 9.82 30.45 -4.30
C LYS A 136 8.41 30.83 -4.72
N ASP A 137 8.23 31.19 -5.99
CA ASP A 137 6.93 31.60 -6.53
C ASP A 137 5.92 30.44 -6.43
N ALA A 138 6.32 29.22 -6.76
CA ALA A 138 5.46 28.04 -6.63
C ALA A 138 5.08 27.73 -5.18
N LEU A 139 6.05 27.78 -4.26
CA LEU A 139 5.84 27.53 -2.83
C LEU A 139 4.93 28.59 -2.19
N LEU A 140 5.12 29.87 -2.54
CA LEU A 140 4.32 30.98 -2.02
C LEU A 140 2.91 31.03 -2.63
N ALA A 141 2.74 30.57 -3.87
CA ALA A 141 1.43 30.50 -4.52
C ALA A 141 0.54 29.42 -3.89
N ASP A 142 1.09 28.22 -3.67
CA ASP A 142 0.38 27.12 -3.02
C ASP A 142 1.38 26.14 -2.37
N PHE A 143 1.65 26.33 -1.08
CA PHE A 143 2.58 25.50 -0.32
C PHE A 143 2.16 24.03 -0.26
N THR A 144 0.85 23.77 -0.20
CA THR A 144 0.32 22.41 -0.14
C THR A 144 0.54 21.71 -1.47
N ALA A 145 0.19 22.34 -2.60
CA ALA A 145 0.44 21.79 -3.93
C ALA A 145 1.94 21.61 -4.20
N TYR A 146 2.78 22.55 -3.77
CA TYR A 146 4.24 22.41 -3.85
C TYR A 146 4.74 21.19 -3.07
N SER A 147 4.25 20.99 -1.84
CA SER A 147 4.63 19.85 -0.99
C SER A 147 4.20 18.51 -1.58
N VAL A 148 3.01 18.44 -2.19
CA VAL A 148 2.53 17.24 -2.92
C VAL A 148 3.42 16.98 -4.14
N ALA A 149 3.70 18.00 -4.95
CA ALA A 149 4.55 17.85 -6.14
C ALA A 149 5.97 17.37 -5.78
N TYR A 150 6.52 17.83 -4.65
CA TYR A 150 7.80 17.35 -4.14
C TYR A 150 7.74 15.88 -3.71
N LEU A 151 6.67 15.46 -3.02
CA LEU A 151 6.43 14.06 -2.66
C LEU A 151 6.32 13.18 -3.92
N ASP A 152 5.51 13.60 -4.89
CA ASP A 152 5.29 12.90 -6.16
C ASP A 152 6.61 12.72 -6.93
N GLY A 153 7.42 13.79 -7.03
CA GLY A 153 8.72 13.75 -7.69
C GLY A 153 9.71 12.80 -6.98
N SER A 154 9.77 12.86 -5.65
CA SER A 154 10.62 11.97 -4.84
C SER A 154 10.20 10.50 -4.97
N MET A 155 8.89 10.24 -4.92
CA MET A 155 8.35 8.88 -5.02
C MET A 155 8.49 8.34 -6.44
N LEU A 156 8.30 9.16 -7.47
CA LEU A 156 8.58 8.80 -8.86
C LEU A 156 10.04 8.37 -9.03
N ALA A 157 10.99 9.08 -8.41
CA ALA A 157 12.40 8.69 -8.45
C ALA A 157 12.64 7.34 -7.73
N LYS A 158 12.04 7.13 -6.55
CA LYS A 158 12.13 5.83 -5.84
C LYS A 158 11.53 4.69 -6.65
N ILE A 159 10.37 4.91 -7.25
CA ILE A 159 9.68 3.93 -8.09
C ILE A 159 10.52 3.63 -9.34
N LYS A 160 11.06 4.64 -10.03
CA LYS A 160 11.97 4.44 -11.17
C LYS A 160 13.25 3.67 -10.79
N ASN A 161 13.74 3.85 -9.56
CA ASN A 161 14.90 3.09 -9.07
C ASN A 161 14.54 1.63 -8.75
N LYS A 162 13.31 1.34 -8.29
CA LYS A 162 12.85 -0.03 -8.03
C LYS A 162 12.38 -0.76 -9.29
N ILE A 163 11.72 -0.03 -10.18
CA ILE A 163 11.29 -0.48 -11.50
C ILE A 163 12.40 -0.13 -12.48
N ASP A 164 13.50 -0.87 -12.40
CA ASP A 164 14.63 -0.74 -13.31
C ASP A 164 14.67 -1.90 -14.32
N MET A 165 15.69 -1.87 -15.20
CA MET A 165 15.87 -2.95 -16.18
C MET A 165 16.19 -4.29 -15.53
N ASP A 166 16.80 -4.33 -14.33
CA ASP A 166 17.08 -5.57 -13.63
C ASP A 166 15.80 -6.25 -13.14
N MET A 167 14.83 -5.50 -12.63
CA MET A 167 13.49 -6.00 -12.34
C MET A 167 12.83 -6.60 -13.59
N VAL A 168 12.91 -5.91 -14.73
CA VAL A 168 12.33 -6.41 -16.00
C VAL A 168 13.00 -7.71 -16.43
N TYR A 169 14.33 -7.78 -16.41
CA TYR A 169 15.06 -9.01 -16.71
C TYR A 169 14.72 -10.15 -15.74
N LYS A 170 14.52 -9.87 -14.44
CA LYS A 170 14.09 -10.86 -13.45
C LYS A 170 12.71 -11.42 -13.77
N ILE A 171 11.75 -10.57 -14.17
CA ILE A 171 10.41 -11.00 -14.57
C ILE A 171 10.48 -11.86 -15.84
N LEU A 172 11.15 -11.37 -16.89
CA LEU A 172 11.32 -12.11 -18.15
C LEU A 172 12.04 -13.45 -17.93
N SER A 173 13.05 -13.48 -17.07
CA SER A 173 13.76 -14.69 -16.66
C SER A 173 12.85 -15.73 -16.00
N LYS A 174 11.87 -15.29 -15.18
CA LYS A 174 10.84 -16.18 -14.60
C LYS A 174 9.86 -16.70 -15.65
N LEU A 175 9.68 -15.99 -16.76
CA LEU A 175 8.87 -16.41 -17.92
C LEU A 175 9.66 -17.23 -18.95
N GLY A 176 10.91 -17.60 -18.64
CA GLY A 176 11.77 -18.40 -19.51
C GLY A 176 12.54 -17.61 -20.57
N VAL A 177 12.49 -16.29 -20.54
CA VAL A 177 13.27 -15.40 -21.43
C VAL A 177 14.57 -15.03 -20.75
N LYS A 178 15.68 -15.63 -21.19
CA LYS A 178 17.03 -15.43 -20.62
C LYS A 178 18.07 -15.28 -21.72
N LYS A 179 19.04 -14.39 -21.47
CA LYS A 179 20.25 -14.24 -22.28
C LYS A 179 21.07 -15.54 -22.26
N ASN A 180 21.58 -15.96 -23.41
CA ASN A 180 22.38 -17.16 -23.58
C ASN A 180 23.59 -16.99 -24.52
N GLY A 181 23.90 -15.74 -24.89
CA GLY A 181 24.95 -15.36 -25.84
C GLY A 181 24.47 -15.31 -27.29
N GLN A 182 23.41 -16.03 -27.67
CA GLN A 182 22.86 -16.02 -29.05
C GLN A 182 21.61 -15.14 -29.17
N ASN A 183 20.77 -15.09 -28.14
CA ASN A 183 19.51 -14.34 -28.14
C ASN A 183 19.61 -12.99 -27.39
N ASP A 184 20.80 -12.58 -26.96
CA ASP A 184 20.99 -11.44 -26.05
C ASP A 184 20.42 -10.12 -26.59
N ALA A 185 20.54 -9.87 -27.88
CA ALA A 185 19.98 -8.69 -28.54
C ALA A 185 18.45 -8.71 -28.52
N GLN A 186 17.84 -9.87 -28.82
CA GLN A 186 16.38 -10.03 -28.80
C GLN A 186 15.81 -9.90 -27.38
N VAL A 187 16.49 -10.50 -26.39
CA VAL A 187 16.11 -10.41 -24.99
C VAL A 187 16.25 -8.97 -24.47
N THR A 188 17.30 -8.24 -24.89
CA THR A 188 17.48 -6.83 -24.52
C THR A 188 16.39 -5.95 -25.13
N SER A 189 16.12 -6.11 -26.43
CA SER A 189 15.04 -5.36 -27.11
C SER A 189 13.67 -5.63 -26.48
N LEU A 190 13.33 -6.88 -26.18
CA LEU A 190 12.07 -7.20 -25.50
C LEU A 190 12.00 -6.56 -24.10
N ALA A 191 13.10 -6.56 -23.35
CA ALA A 191 13.13 -5.93 -22.04
C ALA A 191 12.92 -4.41 -22.12
N GLU A 192 13.54 -3.74 -23.10
CA GLU A 192 13.37 -2.30 -23.33
C GLU A 192 11.94 -1.96 -23.75
N ASP A 193 11.35 -2.76 -24.64
CA ASP A 193 9.97 -2.61 -25.07
C ASP A 193 9.01 -2.84 -23.88
N VAL A 194 9.21 -3.88 -23.06
CA VAL A 194 8.38 -4.12 -21.86
C VAL A 194 8.48 -2.94 -20.89
N TYR A 195 9.68 -2.41 -20.69
CA TYR A 195 9.86 -1.26 -19.82
C TYR A 195 9.11 -0.02 -20.34
N ASN A 196 9.25 0.32 -21.61
CA ASN A 196 8.68 1.54 -22.18
C ASN A 196 7.19 1.41 -22.52
N ASP A 197 6.80 0.34 -23.20
CA ASP A 197 5.48 0.17 -23.82
C ASP A 197 4.48 -0.58 -22.95
N VAL A 198 4.93 -1.24 -21.87
CA VAL A 198 4.05 -1.85 -20.88
C VAL A 198 4.10 -1.06 -19.57
N ILE A 199 5.26 -1.00 -18.93
CA ILE A 199 5.37 -0.47 -17.57
C ILE A 199 5.23 1.07 -17.55
N LEU A 200 6.08 1.80 -18.27
CA LEU A 200 6.02 3.25 -18.29
C LEU A 200 4.74 3.76 -18.96
N LYS A 201 4.26 3.07 -20.00
CA LYS A 201 2.99 3.36 -20.65
C LYS A 201 1.81 3.22 -19.68
N PHE A 202 1.77 2.16 -18.88
CA PHE A 202 0.73 1.97 -17.88
C PHE A 202 0.75 3.06 -16.82
N LEU A 203 1.93 3.40 -16.28
CA LEU A 203 2.04 4.46 -15.26
C LEU A 203 1.57 5.82 -15.80
N LYS A 204 1.87 6.13 -17.06
CA LYS A 204 1.45 7.39 -17.72
C LYS A 204 0.08 7.30 -18.38
N LEU A 205 -0.66 6.23 -18.18
CA LEU A 205 -1.94 6.02 -18.85
C LEU A 205 -2.95 7.04 -18.33
N PRO A 206 -3.53 7.88 -19.19
CA PRO A 206 -4.55 8.84 -18.78
C PRO A 206 -5.79 8.13 -18.23
N LEU A 207 -6.41 8.71 -17.20
CA LEU A 207 -7.64 8.13 -16.66
C LEU A 207 -8.83 8.36 -17.60
N TYR A 208 -8.89 9.51 -18.27
CA TYR A 208 -10.04 9.96 -19.06
C TYR A 208 -9.71 10.16 -20.53
N GLU A 209 -10.71 9.98 -21.41
CA GLU A 209 -10.56 10.11 -22.86
C GLU A 209 -10.06 11.50 -23.28
N LYS A 210 -10.52 12.54 -22.56
CA LYS A 210 -10.17 13.94 -22.81
C LYS A 210 -8.65 14.20 -22.74
N ASP A 211 -7.94 13.42 -21.92
CA ASP A 211 -6.51 13.59 -21.66
C ASP A 211 -5.65 12.61 -22.50
N ALA A 212 -6.29 11.73 -23.28
CA ALA A 212 -5.63 10.67 -24.03
C ALA A 212 -5.19 11.04 -25.45
N ASN A 213 -5.58 12.22 -25.96
CA ASN A 213 -5.26 12.67 -27.32
C ASN A 213 -5.60 11.62 -28.40
N GLY A 214 -6.71 10.90 -28.24
CA GLY A 214 -7.15 9.82 -29.14
C GLY A 214 -6.49 8.46 -28.89
N GLY A 215 -5.62 8.35 -27.89
CA GLY A 215 -5.02 7.10 -27.43
C GLY A 215 -5.87 6.32 -26.41
N LEU A 216 -5.26 5.28 -25.83
CA LEU A 216 -5.88 4.50 -24.75
C LEU A 216 -5.95 5.32 -23.46
N SER A 217 -7.06 5.21 -22.75
CA SER A 217 -7.26 5.68 -21.37
C SER A 217 -7.96 4.60 -20.57
N VAL A 218 -7.98 4.74 -19.23
CA VAL A 218 -8.76 3.84 -18.38
C VAL A 218 -10.26 3.92 -18.71
N GLU A 219 -10.78 5.12 -18.95
CA GLU A 219 -12.17 5.36 -19.36
C GLU A 219 -12.51 4.70 -20.69
N SER A 220 -11.69 4.91 -21.74
CA SER A 220 -11.96 4.30 -23.05
C SER A 220 -11.86 2.78 -23.02
N ALA A 221 -10.94 2.22 -22.23
CA ALA A 221 -10.83 0.79 -22.02
C ALA A 221 -12.07 0.21 -21.33
N ALA A 222 -12.53 0.84 -20.25
CA ALA A 222 -13.73 0.41 -19.53
C ALA A 222 -14.99 0.52 -20.40
N LYS A 223 -15.13 1.62 -21.14
CA LYS A 223 -16.25 1.89 -22.04
C LYS A 223 -16.34 0.88 -23.18
N ALA A 224 -15.21 0.38 -23.68
CA ALA A 224 -15.18 -0.67 -24.70
C ALA A 224 -15.88 -1.96 -24.24
N TYR A 225 -15.96 -2.19 -22.92
CA TYR A 225 -16.64 -3.34 -22.31
C TYR A 225 -17.97 -2.96 -21.63
N GLY A 226 -18.51 -1.76 -21.92
CA GLY A 226 -19.81 -1.30 -21.41
C GLY A 226 -19.80 -0.85 -19.95
N VAL A 227 -18.64 -0.47 -19.43
CA VAL A 227 -18.47 -0.01 -18.04
C VAL A 227 -18.27 1.50 -18.01
N VAL A 228 -18.92 2.16 -17.04
CA VAL A 228 -18.73 3.58 -16.75
C VAL A 228 -17.94 3.71 -15.45
N ILE A 229 -16.81 4.42 -15.51
CA ILE A 229 -16.00 4.72 -14.32
C ILE A 229 -16.38 6.09 -13.72
N PRO A 230 -16.21 6.29 -12.40
CA PRO A 230 -16.45 7.58 -11.77
C PRO A 230 -15.48 8.65 -12.28
N GLN A 231 -15.86 9.92 -12.15
CA GLN A 231 -15.01 11.06 -12.53
C GLN A 231 -14.22 11.59 -11.30
N SER A 232 -13.07 12.19 -11.56
CA SER A 232 -12.13 12.73 -10.58
C SER A 232 -11.19 13.76 -11.22
N ASP A 233 -10.41 14.43 -10.38
CA ASP A 233 -9.36 15.35 -10.82
C ASP A 233 -8.01 14.65 -11.09
N TYR A 234 -7.88 13.36 -10.80
CA TYR A 234 -6.70 12.58 -11.13
C TYR A 234 -6.46 12.51 -12.64
N THR A 235 -5.23 12.73 -13.08
CA THR A 235 -4.87 12.85 -14.50
C THR A 235 -4.58 11.50 -15.15
N ASP A 236 -3.75 10.70 -14.49
CA ASP A 236 -3.22 9.43 -14.98
C ASP A 236 -3.06 8.43 -13.83
N VAL A 237 -2.75 7.18 -14.19
CA VAL A 237 -2.56 6.08 -13.25
C VAL A 237 -1.49 6.38 -12.21
N PHE A 238 -0.40 7.05 -12.58
CA PHE A 238 0.67 7.39 -11.65
C PHE A 238 0.19 8.42 -10.63
N ASN A 239 -0.46 9.50 -11.07
CA ASN A 239 -1.05 10.50 -10.19
C ASN A 239 -2.10 9.87 -9.24
N LEU A 240 -2.94 8.97 -9.73
CA LEU A 240 -3.87 8.20 -8.91
C LEU A 240 -3.14 7.35 -7.87
N ALA A 241 -2.10 6.61 -8.26
CA ALA A 241 -1.31 5.78 -7.34
C ALA A 241 -0.61 6.64 -6.28
N MET A 242 -0.07 7.81 -6.67
CA MET A 242 0.57 8.74 -5.74
C MET A 242 -0.41 9.33 -4.74
N SER A 243 -1.69 9.49 -5.10
CA SER A 243 -2.70 9.91 -4.13
C SER A 243 -2.87 8.92 -2.98
N PHE A 244 -2.76 7.60 -3.21
CA PHE A 244 -2.76 6.61 -2.13
C PHE A 244 -1.55 6.78 -1.22
N VAL A 245 -0.37 6.97 -1.80
CA VAL A 245 0.87 7.21 -1.04
C VAL A 245 0.75 8.49 -0.21
N ALA A 246 0.26 9.58 -0.80
CA ALA A 246 0.03 10.84 -0.10
C ALA A 246 -0.96 10.67 1.06
N SER A 247 -2.07 9.95 0.85
CA SER A 247 -3.01 9.62 1.93
C SER A 247 -2.33 8.82 3.05
N MET A 248 -1.44 7.88 2.74
CA MET A 248 -0.69 7.15 3.76
C MET A 248 0.18 8.08 4.60
N TYR A 249 0.89 9.04 3.99
CA TYR A 249 1.64 10.08 4.72
C TYR A 249 0.75 10.93 5.61
N GLY A 250 -0.50 11.09 5.21
CA GLY A 250 -1.55 11.77 5.94
C GLY A 250 -2.23 11.01 7.06
N GLY A 251 -1.94 9.71 7.22
CA GLY A 251 -2.53 8.85 8.24
C GLY A 251 -3.77 8.09 7.84
N ASP A 252 -4.18 7.16 8.72
CA ASP A 252 -5.41 6.40 8.57
C ASP A 252 -6.64 7.33 8.42
N GLU A 253 -6.58 8.52 9.02
CA GLU A 253 -7.61 9.55 8.93
C GLU A 253 -7.75 10.15 7.53
N SER A 254 -6.72 9.99 6.69
CA SER A 254 -6.66 10.43 5.29
C SER A 254 -6.88 9.29 4.30
N CYS A 255 -6.91 8.05 4.79
CA CYS A 255 -7.21 6.83 4.06
C CYS A 255 -8.68 6.41 4.26
N VAL A 256 -9.62 7.32 3.98
CA VAL A 256 -11.00 6.88 3.76
C VAL A 256 -11.00 6.06 2.48
N ALA A 257 -11.54 4.84 2.50
CA ALA A 257 -11.83 4.06 1.30
C ALA A 257 -12.90 4.80 0.48
N LEU A 258 -12.48 5.87 -0.19
CA LEU A 258 -13.33 6.65 -1.07
C LEU A 258 -13.58 5.76 -2.28
N HIS A 259 -14.85 5.36 -2.42
CA HIS A 259 -15.34 4.48 -3.48
C HIS A 259 -14.75 4.85 -4.85
N THR A 260 -14.61 6.14 -5.16
CA THR A 260 -14.01 6.62 -6.41
C THR A 260 -12.57 6.15 -6.62
N ARG A 261 -11.67 6.38 -5.66
CA ARG A 261 -10.23 6.12 -5.82
C ARG A 261 -9.94 4.62 -5.96
N VAL A 262 -10.61 3.81 -5.15
CA VAL A 262 -10.52 2.34 -5.20
C VAL A 262 -11.03 1.80 -6.53
N VAL A 263 -12.19 2.31 -6.99
CA VAL A 263 -12.76 1.91 -8.28
C VAL A 263 -11.84 2.30 -9.45
N LEU A 264 -11.30 3.52 -9.44
CA LEU A 264 -10.36 3.98 -10.48
C LEU A 264 -9.07 3.15 -10.49
N LEU A 265 -8.52 2.80 -9.32
CA LEU A 265 -7.32 1.96 -9.25
C LEU A 265 -7.60 0.56 -9.79
N LYS A 266 -8.76 -0.02 -9.43
CA LYS A 266 -9.21 -1.33 -9.93
C LYS A 266 -9.27 -1.37 -11.46
N TYR A 267 -9.97 -0.41 -12.08
CA TYR A 267 -10.05 -0.35 -13.54
C TYR A 267 -8.72 0.04 -14.20
N SER A 268 -7.86 0.78 -13.52
CA SER A 268 -6.48 1.00 -13.98
C SER A 268 -5.73 -0.33 -14.08
N ILE A 269 -5.77 -1.16 -13.04
CA ILE A 269 -5.13 -2.50 -13.04
C ILE A 269 -5.73 -3.41 -14.11
N TYR A 270 -7.04 -3.36 -14.36
CA TYR A 270 -7.65 -4.09 -15.49
C TYR A 270 -7.08 -3.62 -16.83
N THR A 271 -6.88 -2.30 -16.95
CA THR A 271 -6.29 -1.70 -18.15
C THR A 271 -4.81 -2.03 -18.31
N ALA A 272 -4.09 -2.36 -17.22
CA ALA A 272 -2.75 -2.92 -17.34
C ALA A 272 -2.73 -4.26 -18.11
N LEU A 273 -3.72 -5.13 -17.88
CA LEU A 273 -3.87 -6.37 -18.65
C LEU A 273 -4.20 -6.09 -20.11
N LYS A 274 -5.02 -5.07 -20.39
CA LYS A 274 -5.24 -4.60 -21.77
C LYS A 274 -3.97 -4.04 -22.41
N VAL A 275 -3.12 -3.32 -21.68
CA VAL A 275 -1.83 -2.82 -22.19
C VAL A 275 -0.90 -3.99 -22.55
N ILE A 276 -0.87 -5.04 -21.72
CA ILE A 276 -0.11 -6.27 -21.99
C ILE A 276 -0.62 -7.00 -23.25
N ASP A 277 -1.94 -7.08 -23.40
CA ASP A 277 -2.62 -7.67 -24.56
C ASP A 277 -2.36 -6.87 -25.85
N ASP A 278 -2.56 -5.56 -25.83
CA ASP A 278 -2.30 -4.66 -26.97
C ASP A 278 -0.81 -4.66 -27.39
N PHE A 279 0.10 -4.90 -26.44
CA PHE A 279 1.54 -5.04 -26.69
C PHE A 279 1.92 -6.42 -27.25
N ASP A 280 1.03 -7.40 -27.17
CA ASP A 280 1.24 -8.80 -27.56
C ASP A 280 2.46 -9.43 -26.85
N LEU A 281 2.54 -9.22 -25.52
CA LEU A 281 3.67 -9.67 -24.70
C LEU A 281 3.92 -11.17 -24.85
N PHE A 282 2.87 -11.97 -24.80
CA PHE A 282 3.00 -13.43 -24.76
C PHE A 282 3.46 -14.01 -26.10
N ALA A 283 3.05 -13.46 -27.24
CA ALA A 283 3.60 -13.90 -28.53
C ALA A 283 5.08 -13.49 -28.66
N LYS A 284 5.46 -12.28 -28.22
CA LYS A 284 6.87 -11.84 -28.19
C LYS A 284 7.73 -12.74 -27.30
N ILE A 285 7.21 -13.17 -26.14
CA ILE A 285 7.87 -14.17 -25.30
C ILE A 285 8.04 -15.50 -26.04
N ARG A 286 7.01 -15.99 -26.74
CA ARG A 286 7.09 -17.24 -27.53
C ARG A 286 8.12 -17.20 -28.65
N GLN A 287 8.36 -16.03 -29.26
CA GLN A 287 9.39 -15.88 -30.28
C GLN A 287 10.79 -16.21 -29.73
N ILE A 288 11.04 -15.94 -28.44
CA ILE A 288 12.33 -16.22 -27.77
C ILE A 288 12.30 -17.58 -27.05
N ASN A 289 11.16 -17.95 -26.48
CA ASN A 289 10.92 -19.22 -25.80
C ASN A 289 9.76 -19.97 -26.47
N PRO A 290 10.01 -20.77 -27.53
CA PRO A 290 8.94 -21.48 -28.26
C PRO A 290 8.12 -22.47 -27.42
N ASN A 291 8.64 -22.88 -26.25
CA ASN A 291 7.94 -23.76 -25.32
C ASN A 291 6.94 -23.02 -24.42
N PHE A 292 6.90 -21.68 -24.46
CA PHE A 292 5.93 -20.89 -23.72
C PHE A 292 4.52 -21.10 -24.31
N ALA A 293 3.51 -21.19 -23.45
CA ALA A 293 2.14 -21.47 -23.88
C ALA A 293 1.58 -20.31 -24.74
N GLU A 294 0.70 -20.65 -25.67
CA GLU A 294 -0.10 -19.65 -26.38
C GLU A 294 -1.23 -19.17 -25.47
N ILE A 295 -1.23 -17.87 -25.15
CA ILE A 295 -2.17 -17.24 -24.22
C ILE A 295 -3.06 -16.26 -24.99
N ASP A 296 -4.37 -16.38 -24.84
CA ASP A 296 -5.36 -15.45 -25.40
C ASP A 296 -5.93 -14.56 -24.28
N LEU A 297 -5.18 -13.51 -23.92
CA LEU A 297 -5.57 -12.61 -22.84
C LEU A 297 -6.84 -11.81 -23.19
N SER A 298 -6.97 -11.41 -24.46
CA SER A 298 -8.15 -10.76 -25.04
C SER A 298 -9.47 -11.44 -24.66
N ALA A 299 -9.53 -12.78 -24.73
CA ALA A 299 -10.72 -13.54 -24.39
C ALA A 299 -11.23 -13.32 -22.95
N SER A 300 -10.36 -12.90 -22.03
CA SER A 300 -10.69 -12.70 -20.61
C SER A 300 -11.01 -11.26 -20.23
N LEU A 301 -10.72 -10.29 -21.11
CA LEU A 301 -10.88 -8.87 -20.78
C LEU A 301 -12.36 -8.50 -20.59
N SER A 302 -13.26 -9.01 -21.42
CA SER A 302 -14.70 -8.70 -21.30
C SER A 302 -15.27 -9.09 -19.93
N ASP A 303 -15.05 -10.34 -19.50
CA ASP A 303 -15.54 -10.81 -18.21
C ASP A 303 -14.83 -10.13 -17.04
N LEU A 304 -13.53 -9.81 -17.19
CA LEU A 304 -12.80 -9.07 -16.19
C LEU A 304 -13.41 -7.69 -15.93
N TYR A 305 -13.64 -6.90 -16.98
CA TYR A 305 -14.21 -5.56 -16.82
C TYR A 305 -15.66 -5.61 -16.33
N ARG A 306 -16.47 -6.56 -16.81
CA ARG A 306 -17.92 -6.60 -16.52
C ARG A 306 -18.27 -7.27 -15.19
N THR A 307 -17.47 -8.24 -14.77
CA THR A 307 -17.79 -9.10 -13.62
C THR A 307 -16.68 -9.14 -12.57
N GLY A 308 -15.49 -8.62 -12.87
CA GLY A 308 -14.34 -8.70 -11.98
C GLY A 308 -13.65 -10.06 -11.96
N LYS A 309 -14.03 -11.00 -12.84
CA LYS A 309 -13.46 -12.34 -12.92
C LYS A 309 -12.43 -12.43 -14.04
N LEU A 310 -11.24 -12.93 -13.74
CA LEU A 310 -10.20 -13.22 -14.73
C LEU A 310 -10.15 -14.73 -14.97
N ASP A 311 -10.51 -15.17 -16.19
CA ASP A 311 -10.34 -16.56 -16.61
C ASP A 311 -8.85 -16.93 -16.57
N LEU A 312 -8.53 -18.11 -16.04
CA LEU A 312 -7.16 -18.62 -15.96
C LEU A 312 -6.96 -19.87 -16.82
N CYS A 313 -8.05 -20.52 -17.24
CA CYS A 313 -8.01 -21.84 -17.84
C CYS A 313 -8.25 -21.81 -19.35
N ASN A 314 -9.30 -21.13 -19.82
CA ASN A 314 -9.68 -21.15 -21.23
C ASN A 314 -8.77 -20.28 -22.10
N ASN A 315 -8.08 -19.32 -21.49
CA ASN A 315 -7.08 -18.47 -22.13
C ASN A 315 -5.64 -19.02 -22.02
N ASN A 316 -5.45 -20.22 -21.45
CA ASN A 316 -4.14 -20.82 -21.12
C ASN A 316 -3.22 -19.99 -20.20
N LEU A 317 -3.71 -18.93 -19.56
CA LEU A 317 -2.91 -18.04 -18.72
C LEU A 317 -2.27 -18.80 -17.55
N LEU A 318 -3.02 -19.67 -16.88
CA LEU A 318 -2.50 -20.50 -15.79
C LEU A 318 -1.38 -21.42 -16.25
N ILE A 319 -1.60 -22.16 -17.35
CA ILE A 319 -0.64 -23.12 -17.86
C ILE A 319 0.64 -22.39 -18.30
N GLY A 320 0.52 -21.27 -19.00
CA GLY A 320 1.66 -20.47 -19.44
C GLY A 320 2.50 -19.92 -18.29
N LEU A 321 1.84 -19.37 -17.25
CA LEU A 321 2.55 -18.86 -16.08
C LEU A 321 3.20 -19.98 -15.29
N VAL A 322 2.46 -21.04 -14.92
CA VAL A 322 3.00 -22.08 -14.03
C VAL A 322 4.09 -22.93 -14.70
N SER A 323 3.96 -23.23 -16.00
CA SER A 323 5.02 -23.96 -16.74
C SER A 323 6.34 -23.20 -16.81
N SER A 324 6.30 -21.87 -16.74
CA SER A 324 7.48 -21.01 -16.80
C SER A 324 8.19 -20.85 -15.45
N LEU A 325 7.45 -20.96 -14.33
CA LEU A 325 7.98 -20.76 -12.98
C LEU A 325 8.95 -21.88 -12.57
N LYS A 326 10.21 -21.51 -12.28
CA LYS A 326 11.20 -22.38 -11.62
C LYS A 326 11.23 -22.08 -10.12
N VAL A 327 10.35 -22.69 -9.34
CA VAL A 327 10.32 -22.54 -7.87
C VAL A 327 10.69 -23.88 -7.23
N SER A 328 11.67 -23.86 -6.32
CA SER A 328 12.04 -25.02 -5.49
C SER A 328 10.83 -25.42 -4.63
N GLY A 329 10.27 -26.61 -4.89
CA GLY A 329 9.02 -27.09 -4.28
C GLY A 329 7.86 -27.28 -5.27
N LEU A 330 7.95 -26.70 -6.48
CA LEU A 330 6.99 -26.88 -7.57
C LEU A 330 7.43 -27.90 -8.64
N ASP A 331 8.60 -28.53 -8.52
CA ASP A 331 8.99 -29.57 -9.48
C ASP A 331 8.06 -30.79 -9.40
N SER A 332 7.48 -31.09 -8.23
CA SER A 332 6.38 -32.04 -8.05
C SER A 332 5.05 -31.58 -8.66
N PHE A 333 4.90 -30.28 -8.95
CA PHE A 333 3.73 -29.68 -9.59
C PHE A 333 3.81 -29.73 -11.12
N LYS A 334 5.02 -29.74 -11.71
CA LYS A 334 5.18 -29.92 -13.16
C LYS A 334 4.62 -31.26 -13.63
N ASP A 335 4.79 -32.32 -12.83
CA ASP A 335 4.19 -33.63 -13.08
C ASP A 335 2.65 -33.63 -12.93
N LEU A 336 2.14 -32.77 -12.03
CA LEU A 336 0.71 -32.56 -11.81
C LEU A 336 0.03 -31.81 -12.97
N ILE A 337 0.76 -30.90 -13.62
CA ILE A 337 0.31 -30.10 -14.77
C ILE A 337 0.51 -30.87 -16.08
N GLY A 338 1.57 -31.68 -16.16
CA GLY A 338 1.82 -32.57 -17.32
C GLY A 338 0.76 -33.65 -17.53
N SER A 339 -0.15 -33.86 -16.56
CA SER A 339 -1.22 -34.87 -16.61
C SER A 339 -2.65 -34.31 -16.48
N ALA A 340 -2.82 -33.00 -16.28
CA ALA A 340 -4.13 -32.37 -16.05
C ALA A 340 -4.39 -31.22 -17.04
N ASN A 341 -5.63 -31.09 -17.53
CA ASN A 341 -6.09 -29.88 -18.21
C ASN A 341 -6.01 -28.67 -17.25
N ALA A 342 -6.02 -27.42 -17.78
CA ALA A 342 -5.84 -26.19 -16.99
C ALA A 342 -6.75 -26.14 -15.75
N TYR A 343 -7.99 -26.61 -15.90
CA TYR A 343 -8.97 -26.73 -14.84
C TYR A 343 -8.52 -27.68 -13.69
N GLY A 344 -8.01 -28.87 -14.04
CA GLY A 344 -7.47 -29.81 -13.06
C GLY A 344 -6.26 -29.26 -12.31
N ALA A 345 -5.38 -28.53 -12.99
CA ALA A 345 -4.24 -27.86 -12.37
C ALA A 345 -4.71 -26.78 -11.36
N LEU A 346 -5.67 -25.94 -11.74
CA LEU A 346 -6.22 -24.89 -10.86
C LEU A 346 -6.83 -25.46 -9.58
N ARG A 347 -7.58 -26.55 -9.70
CA ARG A 347 -8.17 -27.25 -8.54
C ARG A 347 -7.11 -27.73 -7.55
N GLN A 348 -5.98 -28.23 -8.05
CA GLN A 348 -4.90 -28.69 -7.18
C GLN A 348 -4.16 -27.52 -6.53
N ILE A 349 -3.93 -26.43 -7.26
CA ILE A 349 -3.36 -25.18 -6.73
C ILE A 349 -4.21 -24.68 -5.56
N LYS A 350 -5.53 -24.61 -5.74
CA LYS A 350 -6.48 -24.23 -4.69
C LYS A 350 -6.44 -25.18 -3.49
N LYS A 351 -6.43 -26.51 -3.75
CA LYS A 351 -6.42 -27.54 -2.70
C LYS A 351 -5.13 -27.50 -1.87
N LEU A 352 -3.98 -27.31 -2.51
CA LEU A 352 -2.66 -27.37 -1.88
C LEU A 352 -2.24 -26.03 -1.27
N LYS A 353 -3.00 -24.94 -1.49
CA LYS A 353 -2.73 -23.60 -0.95
C LYS A 353 -1.31 -23.10 -1.25
N VAL A 354 -0.89 -23.30 -2.49
CA VAL A 354 0.50 -23.07 -2.92
C VAL A 354 0.75 -21.68 -3.49
N ILE A 355 -0.27 -20.86 -3.80
CA ILE A 355 -0.04 -19.51 -4.37
C ILE A 355 0.68 -18.62 -3.35
N SER A 356 0.31 -18.73 -2.08
CA SER A 356 0.94 -18.04 -0.96
C SER A 356 2.42 -18.40 -0.86
N ALA A 357 2.80 -19.63 -1.24
CA ALA A 357 4.20 -20.09 -1.28
C ALA A 357 4.98 -19.58 -2.50
N LEU A 358 4.32 -18.94 -3.48
CA LEU A 358 4.96 -18.28 -4.63
C LEU A 358 5.28 -16.81 -4.37
N LEU A 359 4.73 -16.24 -3.29
CA LEU A 359 5.03 -14.87 -2.90
C LEU A 359 6.49 -14.79 -2.43
N PRO A 360 7.19 -13.67 -2.71
CA PRO A 360 8.54 -13.45 -2.18
C PRO A 360 8.59 -13.58 -0.66
N ASP A 361 9.69 -14.12 -0.13
CA ASP A 361 9.92 -14.19 1.32
C ASP A 361 9.79 -12.79 1.96
N GLY A 362 9.05 -12.71 3.07
CA GLY A 362 8.76 -11.45 3.78
C GLY A 362 7.52 -10.70 3.28
N LEU A 363 6.86 -11.16 2.21
CA LEU A 363 5.57 -10.62 1.76
C LEU A 363 4.41 -11.43 2.36
N GLU A 364 3.98 -11.08 3.57
CA GLU A 364 2.77 -11.64 4.17
C GLU A 364 1.55 -10.83 3.75
N LEU A 365 0.73 -11.41 2.87
CA LEU A 365 -0.59 -10.87 2.57
C LEU A 365 -1.52 -11.15 3.77
N GLY A 366 -2.30 -10.14 4.17
CA GLY A 366 -3.37 -10.32 5.17
C GLY A 366 -4.53 -11.22 4.70
N PHE A 367 -4.44 -11.70 3.46
CA PHE A 367 -5.41 -12.55 2.79
C PHE A 367 -4.69 -13.67 2.03
N LYS A 368 -5.41 -14.72 1.67
CA LYS A 368 -4.87 -15.88 0.95
C LYS A 368 -5.35 -15.85 -0.50
N PRO A 369 -4.48 -15.63 -1.49
CA PRO A 369 -4.88 -15.55 -2.90
C PRO A 369 -5.68 -16.76 -3.40
N GLU A 370 -5.52 -17.93 -2.78
CA GLU A 370 -6.25 -19.15 -3.17
C GLU A 370 -7.74 -19.12 -2.81
N ASP A 371 -8.14 -18.28 -1.86
CA ASP A 371 -9.53 -18.11 -1.46
C ASP A 371 -10.34 -17.38 -2.54
N TYR A 372 -9.67 -16.69 -3.47
CA TYR A 372 -10.28 -15.99 -4.61
C TYR A 372 -10.36 -16.85 -5.87
N ILE A 373 -10.01 -18.14 -5.80
CA ILE A 373 -10.15 -19.04 -6.95
C ILE A 373 -11.56 -19.61 -6.98
N GLU A 374 -12.26 -19.41 -8.09
CA GLU A 374 -13.49 -20.12 -8.42
C GLU A 374 -13.19 -21.22 -9.44
N ALA A 375 -13.63 -22.43 -9.12
CA ALA A 375 -13.48 -23.59 -9.99
C ALA A 375 -14.85 -24.26 -10.10
N ASP A 376 -15.52 -24.03 -11.22
CA ASP A 376 -16.82 -24.63 -11.53
C ASP A 376 -16.61 -26.01 -12.19
N PRO A 377 -16.95 -27.11 -11.49
CA PRO A 377 -16.78 -28.46 -12.01
C PRO A 377 -17.71 -28.80 -13.17
N ASP A 378 -18.86 -28.13 -13.28
CA ASP A 378 -19.88 -28.46 -14.27
C ASP A 378 -19.52 -27.87 -15.64
N ASN A 379 -18.91 -26.68 -15.64
CA ASN A 379 -18.51 -25.97 -16.86
C ASN A 379 -16.99 -26.02 -17.13
N GLN A 380 -16.19 -26.63 -16.25
CA GLN A 380 -14.72 -26.60 -16.27
C GLN A 380 -14.13 -25.18 -16.34
N ILE A 381 -14.87 -24.20 -15.82
CA ILE A 381 -14.42 -22.81 -15.76
C ILE A 381 -13.57 -22.65 -14.50
N GLY A 382 -12.36 -22.14 -14.69
CA GLY A 382 -11.44 -21.83 -13.60
C GLY A 382 -10.99 -20.38 -13.69
N CYS A 383 -11.46 -19.55 -12.78
CA CYS A 383 -11.14 -18.13 -12.76
C CYS A 383 -10.66 -17.68 -11.38
N ILE A 384 -10.05 -16.50 -11.35
CA ILE A 384 -9.80 -15.77 -10.11
C ILE A 384 -10.80 -14.62 -10.00
N LEU A 385 -11.40 -14.47 -8.83
CA LEU A 385 -12.22 -13.34 -8.41
C LEU A 385 -11.31 -12.12 -8.23
N PHE A 386 -10.85 -11.55 -9.35
CA PHE A 386 -9.81 -10.54 -9.38
C PHE A 386 -10.26 -9.22 -8.75
N ALA A 387 -11.53 -8.85 -8.91
CA ALA A 387 -12.12 -7.71 -8.19
C ALA A 387 -11.99 -7.86 -6.66
N ASP A 388 -12.40 -9.01 -6.13
CA ASP A 388 -12.40 -9.27 -4.69
C ASP A 388 -10.97 -9.36 -4.15
N LEU A 389 -10.06 -10.00 -4.91
CA LEU A 389 -8.63 -10.05 -4.60
C LEU A 389 -8.04 -8.63 -4.51
N LEU A 390 -8.37 -7.77 -5.47
CA LEU A 390 -7.90 -6.38 -5.46
C LEU A 390 -8.55 -5.56 -4.35
N ASP A 391 -9.81 -5.78 -4.04
CA ASP A 391 -10.49 -5.11 -2.93
C ASP A 391 -9.83 -5.47 -1.60
N ASP A 392 -9.53 -6.74 -1.36
CA ASP A 392 -8.84 -7.14 -0.12
C ASP A 392 -7.36 -6.74 -0.11
N ALA A 393 -6.70 -6.71 -1.27
CA ALA A 393 -5.35 -6.14 -1.38
C ALA A 393 -5.37 -4.64 -1.03
N ILE A 394 -6.24 -3.85 -1.65
CA ILE A 394 -6.40 -2.42 -1.39
C ILE A 394 -6.85 -2.18 0.05
N ALA A 395 -7.78 -2.98 0.56
CA ALA A 395 -8.19 -2.96 1.96
C ALA A 395 -6.97 -3.16 2.84
N SER A 396 -6.15 -4.19 2.62
CA SER A 396 -4.95 -4.42 3.43
C SER A 396 -3.89 -3.31 3.35
N PHE A 397 -3.85 -2.54 2.25
CA PHE A 397 -3.05 -1.31 2.12
C PHE A 397 -3.65 -0.11 2.86
N THR A 398 -4.98 0.01 2.87
CA THR A 398 -5.72 1.18 3.40
C THR A 398 -6.18 1.01 4.85
N THR A 399 -6.32 -0.23 5.34
CA THR A 399 -6.33 -0.57 6.76
C THR A 399 -4.92 -0.44 7.30
N LEU A 400 -4.47 0.81 7.38
CA LEU A 400 -3.30 1.20 8.14
C LEU A 400 -3.55 0.82 9.61
N GLY A 401 -2.68 -0.01 10.18
CA GLY A 401 -2.34 -0.01 11.61
C GLY A 401 -3.40 -0.33 12.65
N LEU A 402 -4.68 -0.52 12.30
CA LEU A 402 -5.72 -0.82 13.27
C LEU A 402 -5.79 -2.33 13.57
N THR A 403 -4.94 -2.78 14.49
CA THR A 403 -5.47 -3.68 15.52
C THR A 403 -6.45 -2.86 16.37
N ASN A 404 -7.73 -2.99 16.02
CA ASN A 404 -8.90 -2.27 16.53
C ASN A 404 -9.07 -2.30 18.06
N ASP A 405 -8.36 -1.44 18.79
CA ASP A 405 -8.79 -0.96 20.12
C ASP A 405 -9.21 0.53 20.08
N SER A 406 -8.81 1.28 19.04
CA SER A 406 -9.13 2.72 18.90
C SER A 406 -10.59 2.99 18.51
N LEU A 407 -11.29 2.01 17.93
CA LEU A 407 -12.71 2.09 17.55
C LEU A 407 -13.68 1.55 18.62
N GLU A 408 -13.21 1.16 19.81
CA GLU A 408 -14.13 0.76 20.89
C GLU A 408 -15.05 1.92 21.32
N LYS A 409 -16.30 1.57 21.64
CA LYS A 409 -17.36 2.49 22.10
C LYS A 409 -16.86 3.41 23.23
N GLY A 410 -16.75 4.71 22.95
CA GLY A 410 -16.48 5.75 23.96
C GLY A 410 -15.62 6.93 23.47
N SER A 411 -14.88 6.75 22.39
CA SER A 411 -14.09 7.81 21.74
C SER A 411 -14.96 8.58 20.73
N THR A 412 -15.10 9.90 20.89
CA THR A 412 -15.74 10.76 19.88
C THR A 412 -14.68 11.35 18.95
N TYR A 413 -14.55 10.79 17.75
CA TYR A 413 -13.81 11.38 16.64
C TYR A 413 -14.67 12.48 15.99
N LYS A 414 -14.17 13.71 15.93
CA LYS A 414 -14.83 14.81 15.19
C LYS A 414 -13.85 15.43 14.21
N TYR A 415 -13.88 14.95 12.98
CA TYR A 415 -13.15 15.54 11.86
C TYR A 415 -13.82 16.85 11.42
N LYS A 416 -13.01 17.86 11.06
CA LYS A 416 -13.51 18.96 10.24
C LYS A 416 -13.64 18.45 8.81
N LYS A 417 -14.77 18.76 8.17
CA LYS A 417 -15.06 18.46 6.75
C LYS A 417 -13.88 18.91 5.87
N GLY A 418 -13.04 17.98 5.43
CA GLY A 418 -12.12 18.17 4.29
C GLY A 418 -12.92 17.96 3.02
N VAL A 419 -12.86 18.94 2.10
CA VAL A 419 -13.75 19.00 0.93
C VAL A 419 -13.10 18.44 -0.34
N THR A 420 -11.85 17.99 -0.28
CA THR A 420 -11.11 17.50 -1.45
C THR A 420 -10.13 16.38 -1.08
N ASP A 421 -9.95 15.44 -2.00
CA ASP A 421 -9.06 14.27 -1.98
C ASP A 421 -7.54 14.59 -1.82
N SER A 422 -7.19 15.87 -1.63
CA SER A 422 -5.85 16.41 -1.88
C SER A 422 -5.03 16.80 -0.63
N ALA A 423 -5.59 16.75 0.58
CA ALA A 423 -4.83 16.99 1.82
C ALA A 423 -5.51 16.41 3.08
N PRO A 424 -4.76 15.82 4.03
CA PRO A 424 -5.22 15.60 5.39
C PRO A 424 -5.68 16.93 5.96
N GLY A 425 -6.94 17.03 6.36
CA GLY A 425 -7.42 18.21 7.06
C GLY A 425 -6.81 18.32 8.45
N ASP A 426 -6.76 19.53 9.00
CA ASP A 426 -6.54 19.74 10.44
C ASP A 426 -7.46 18.80 11.24
N ASN A 427 -6.86 17.98 12.11
CA ASN A 427 -7.60 17.02 12.92
C ASN A 427 -7.51 17.37 14.42
N ASN A 428 -8.50 16.91 15.19
CA ASN A 428 -8.51 17.03 16.64
C ASN A 428 -8.95 15.71 17.25
N LEU A 429 -8.08 15.11 18.06
CA LEU A 429 -8.34 13.93 18.85
C LEU A 429 -8.60 14.35 20.30
N THR A 430 -9.72 13.90 20.87
CA THR A 430 -10.09 14.10 22.28
C THR A 430 -10.09 12.76 22.99
N ILE A 431 -9.35 12.66 24.09
CA ILE A 431 -9.07 11.40 24.78
C ILE A 431 -9.56 11.51 26.22
N ASN A 432 -10.39 10.56 26.64
CA ASN A 432 -10.80 10.44 28.03
C ASN A 432 -9.72 9.67 28.80
N MET A 433 -9.00 10.35 29.70
CA MET A 433 -7.92 9.74 30.48
C MET A 433 -8.44 8.80 31.59
N THR A 434 -9.74 8.82 31.89
CA THR A 434 -10.37 7.84 32.80
C THR A 434 -10.61 6.49 32.14
N THR A 435 -10.80 6.43 30.82
CA THR A 435 -10.90 5.14 30.09
C THR A 435 -9.52 4.55 29.77
N MET A 436 -8.47 5.36 29.94
CA MET A 436 -7.07 4.92 29.99
C MET A 436 -6.66 4.50 31.41
N ALA A 437 -7.60 4.44 32.36
CA ALA A 437 -7.30 4.24 33.78
C ALA A 437 -7.13 2.77 34.17
N TYR A 438 -6.36 2.61 35.23
CA TYR A 438 -5.84 1.37 35.80
C TYR A 438 -6.94 0.35 36.15
N SER A 439 -6.73 -0.91 35.78
CA SER A 439 -7.32 -2.02 36.54
C SER A 439 -6.54 -2.15 37.86
N THR A 440 -6.79 -1.24 38.78
CA THR A 440 -6.30 -1.28 40.17
C THR A 440 -4.81 -1.60 40.34
N LEU A 441 -3.98 -0.56 40.45
CA LEU A 441 -2.90 -0.60 41.44
C LEU A 441 -3.60 -0.71 42.81
N LYS A 442 -3.90 -1.94 43.23
CA LYS A 442 -4.29 -2.29 44.59
C LYS A 442 -3.09 -2.91 45.28
#